data_AF-A0A963PVW5-F1
#
_entry.id   AF-A0A963PVW5-F1
#
_cell.length_a   1.000
_cell.length_b   1.000
_cell.length_c   1.000
_cell.angle_alpha   90.00
_cell.angle_beta   90.00
_cell.angle_gamma   90.00
#
_symmetry.space_group_name_H-M   'P 1'
#
loop_
_entity.id
_entity.type
_entity.pdbx_description
1 polymer ?
#
loop_
_entity_poly.entity_id
_entity_poly.type
_entity_poly.pdbx_seq_one_letter_code
_entity_poly.pdbx_strand_id
1 'polypeptide(L)'
;FFPTGQGNVIGNPILPVIKICANPRTVRTMSEHIDVDTTGLLQREITLDEAGDKLLECMLRTANGRLTAAEALGHREFVLTRLYESA
;
A
#
# COMPACT_ATOMS: atom_id res chain seq x y z
N PHE A 1 1.10 -6.54 0.69
CA PHE A 1 1.38 -5.19 1.23
C PHE A 1 2.59 -4.60 0.55
N PHE A 2 2.61 -3.28 0.36
CA PHE A 2 3.73 -2.53 -0.22
C PHE A 2 4.05 -1.33 0.67
N PRO A 3 5.15 -1.35 1.45
CA PRO A 3 5.57 -0.19 2.23
C PRO A 3 6.14 0.90 1.32
N THR A 4 5.70 2.13 1.52
CA THR A 4 6.26 3.28 0.82
C THR A 4 6.43 4.48 1.75
N GLY A 5 7.65 4.99 1.83
CA GLY A 5 7.96 6.22 2.57
C GLY A 5 7.98 7.49 1.71
N GLN A 6 7.98 7.35 0.38
CA GLN A 6 8.10 8.46 -0.57
C GLN A 6 6.92 8.53 -1.56
N GLY A 7 5.90 7.69 -1.40
CA GLY A 7 4.68 7.75 -2.22
C GLY A 7 4.82 7.03 -3.57
N ASN A 8 5.46 5.87 -3.60
CA ASN A 8 5.48 5.03 -4.80
C ASN A 8 4.05 4.56 -5.12
N VAL A 9 3.56 4.91 -6.32
CA VAL A 9 2.19 4.64 -6.76
C VAL A 9 1.99 3.28 -7.42
N ILE A 10 3.06 2.47 -7.55
CA ILE A 10 3.06 1.18 -8.26
C ILE A 10 1.85 0.30 -7.94
N GLY A 11 1.17 -0.15 -8.98
CA GLY A 11 0.10 -1.15 -8.89
C GLY A 11 0.50 -2.51 -9.46
N ASN A 12 -0.44 -3.44 -9.43
CA ASN A 12 -0.29 -4.76 -10.05
C ASN A 12 -1.62 -5.12 -10.74
N PRO A 13 -1.60 -5.60 -12.00
CA PRO A 13 -2.82 -5.92 -12.74
C PRO A 13 -3.48 -7.25 -12.35
N ILE A 14 -2.80 -8.11 -11.57
CA ILE A 14 -3.23 -9.47 -11.22
C ILE A 14 -3.66 -9.55 -9.74
N LEU A 15 -2.98 -8.83 -8.85
CA LEU A 15 -3.16 -8.91 -7.41
C LEU A 15 -3.36 -7.52 -6.79
N PRO A 16 -4.17 -7.39 -5.72
CA PRO A 16 -4.33 -6.13 -5.02
C PRO A 16 -3.02 -5.68 -4.35
N VAL A 17 -2.74 -4.39 -4.42
CA VAL A 17 -1.57 -3.76 -3.77
C VAL A 17 -2.05 -2.84 -2.66
N ILE A 18 -2.02 -3.34 -1.42
CA ILE A 18 -2.30 -2.54 -0.21
C ILE A 18 -1.04 -1.73 0.13
N LYS A 19 -1.11 -0.42 -0.02
CA LYS A 19 0.01 0.50 0.27
C LYS A 19 -0.02 0.99 1.71
N ILE A 20 1.12 0.88 2.40
CA ILE A 20 1.27 1.32 3.79
C ILE A 20 2.32 2.43 3.89
N CYS A 21 2.06 3.46 4.69
CA CYS A 21 2.97 4.60 4.85
C CYS A 21 3.02 5.09 6.30
N ALA A 22 4.24 5.25 6.82
CA ALA A 22 4.49 5.84 8.14
C ALA A 22 5.06 7.27 8.06
N ASN A 23 5.31 7.81 6.85
CA ASN A 23 5.85 9.16 6.68
C ASN A 23 4.71 10.19 6.67
N PRO A 24 4.59 11.07 7.70
CA PRO A 24 3.48 12.00 7.82
C PRO A 24 3.39 12.99 6.66
N ARG A 25 4.54 13.34 6.06
CA ARG A 25 4.57 14.21 4.89
C ARG A 25 3.89 13.55 3.70
N THR A 26 4.22 12.29 3.43
CA THR A 26 3.66 11.53 2.30
C THR A 26 2.18 11.27 2.49
N VAL A 27 1.76 10.84 3.68
CA VAL A 27 0.33 10.64 3.98
C VAL A 27 -0.46 11.95 3.78
N ARG A 28 0.06 13.09 4.23
CA ARG A 28 -0.61 14.38 4.06
C ARG A 28 -0.74 14.82 2.59
N THR A 29 0.25 14.55 1.75
CA THR A 29 0.28 15.06 0.37
C THR A 29 -0.19 14.07 -0.68
N MET A 30 -0.31 12.78 -0.33
CA MET A 30 -0.63 11.68 -1.25
C MET A 30 -1.59 10.68 -0.60
N SER A 31 -2.48 11.13 0.28
CA SER A 31 -3.41 10.28 1.04
C SER A 31 -4.24 9.36 0.15
N GLU A 32 -4.62 9.82 -1.05
CA GLU A 32 -5.40 9.05 -2.01
C GLU A 32 -4.67 7.80 -2.54
N HIS A 33 -3.34 7.76 -2.40
CA HIS A 33 -2.51 6.63 -2.80
C HIS A 33 -2.18 5.67 -1.65
N ILE A 34 -2.61 5.93 -0.41
CA ILE A 34 -2.28 5.13 0.77
C ILE A 34 -3.51 4.40 1.30
N ASP A 35 -3.40 3.09 1.49
CA ASP A 35 -4.48 2.29 2.05
C ASP A 35 -4.45 2.26 3.58
N VAL A 36 -3.24 2.22 4.17
CA VAL A 36 -3.06 2.18 5.62
C VAL A 36 -2.03 3.20 6.09
N ASP A 37 -2.50 4.15 6.88
CA ASP A 37 -1.68 5.13 7.58
C ASP A 37 -1.15 4.54 8.89
N THR A 38 0.17 4.45 8.98
CA THR A 38 0.91 3.99 10.18
C THR A 38 1.81 5.09 10.76
N THR A 39 1.56 6.37 10.45
CA THR A 39 2.33 7.52 10.97
C THR A 39 2.39 7.57 12.49
N GLY A 40 1.27 7.24 13.14
CA GLY A 40 1.17 7.15 14.60
C GLY A 40 2.22 6.23 15.25
N LEU A 41 2.73 5.22 14.53
CA LEU A 41 3.75 4.32 15.05
C LEU A 41 5.08 5.04 15.29
N LEU A 42 5.49 5.92 14.36
CA LEU A 42 6.70 6.74 14.50
C LEU A 42 6.49 7.93 15.45
N GLN A 43 5.24 8.38 15.61
CA GLN A 43 4.85 9.41 16.56
C GLN A 43 4.62 8.88 17.98
N ARG A 44 4.68 7.55 18.18
CA ARG A 44 4.38 6.85 19.45
C ARG A 44 2.94 7.05 19.94
N GLU A 45 2.03 7.30 19.02
CA GLU A 45 0.59 7.43 19.26
C GLU A 45 -0.12 6.07 19.20
N ILE A 46 0.45 5.12 18.44
CA ILE A 46 0.00 3.72 18.40
C ILE A 46 1.17 2.77 18.63
N THR A 47 0.85 1.59 19.14
CA THR A 47 1.75 0.45 19.30
C THR A 47 1.92 -0.31 17.98
N LEU A 48 2.90 -1.22 17.96
CA LEU A 48 3.11 -2.11 16.82
C LEU A 48 1.93 -3.05 16.59
N ASP A 49 1.32 -3.54 17.68
CA ASP A 49 0.15 -4.44 17.63
C ASP A 49 -1.06 -3.71 17.02
N GLU A 50 -1.35 -2.49 17.47
CA GLU A 50 -2.42 -1.66 16.88
C GLU A 50 -2.19 -1.33 15.40
N ALA A 51 -0.93 -1.11 15.00
CA ALA A 51 -0.59 -0.97 13.59
C ALA A 51 -0.83 -2.28 12.82
N GLY A 52 -0.48 -3.43 13.41
CA GLY A 52 -0.77 -4.75 12.86
C GLY A 52 -2.27 -5.00 12.66
N ASP A 53 -3.09 -4.65 13.65
CA ASP A 53 -4.55 -4.78 13.59
C ASP A 53 -5.15 -3.95 12.44
N LYS A 54 -4.68 -2.70 12.25
CA LYS A 54 -5.08 -1.86 11.10
C LYS A 54 -4.74 -2.51 9.76
N LEU A 55 -3.56 -3.11 9.65
CA LEU A 55 -3.15 -3.81 8.44
C LEU A 55 -4.03 -5.04 8.18
N LEU A 56 -4.33 -5.81 9.22
CA LEU A 56 -5.17 -7.00 9.14
C LEU A 56 -6.60 -6.66 8.74
N GLU A 57 -7.19 -5.62 9.34
CA GLU A 57 -8.51 -5.12 8.97
C GLU A 57 -8.56 -4.72 7.48
N CYS A 58 -7.59 -3.94 7.02
CA CYS A 58 -7.51 -3.54 5.62
C CYS A 58 -7.40 -4.75 4.69
N MET A 59 -6.57 -5.74 5.04
CA MET A 59 -6.41 -6.96 4.25
C MET A 59 -7.72 -7.74 4.16
N LEU A 60 -8.42 -7.93 5.27
CA LEU A 60 -9.70 -8.64 5.28
C LEU A 60 -10.76 -7.90 4.44
N ARG A 61 -10.82 -6.57 4.52
CA ARG A 61 -11.71 -5.77 3.67
C ARG A 61 -11.38 -5.91 2.19
N THR A 62 -10.08 -5.89 1.84
CA THR A 62 -9.64 -6.08 0.46
C THR A 62 -9.92 -7.49 -0.05
N ALA A 63 -9.69 -8.52 0.77
CA ALA A 63 -10.05 -9.89 0.44
C ALA A 63 -11.56 -10.07 0.22
N ASN A 64 -12.39 -9.28 0.91
CA ASN A 64 -13.84 -9.22 0.74
C ASN A 64 -14.30 -8.30 -0.42
N GLY A 65 -13.40 -7.85 -1.29
CA GLY A 65 -13.73 -7.13 -2.52
C GLY A 65 -13.64 -5.60 -2.44
N ARG A 66 -13.17 -5.02 -1.33
CA ARG A 66 -12.79 -3.59 -1.30
C ARG A 66 -11.58 -3.38 -2.21
N LEU A 67 -11.70 -2.53 -3.22
CA LEU A 67 -10.56 -2.11 -4.05
C LEU A 67 -9.49 -1.39 -3.20
N THR A 68 -8.21 -1.69 -3.46
CA THR A 68 -7.11 -0.88 -2.93
C THR A 68 -7.01 0.45 -3.66
N ALA A 69 -6.29 1.41 -3.08
CA ALA A 69 -6.01 2.70 -3.72
C ALA A 69 -5.37 2.52 -5.12
N ALA A 70 -4.49 1.52 -5.26
CA ALA A 70 -3.85 1.20 -6.54
C ALA A 70 -4.89 0.80 -7.60
N GLU A 71 -5.82 -0.09 -7.24
CA GLU A 71 -6.85 -0.59 -8.14
C GLU A 71 -7.87 0.50 -8.49
N ALA A 72 -8.32 1.26 -7.49
CA ALA A 72 -9.30 2.34 -7.67
C ALA A 72 -8.79 3.47 -8.58
N LEU A 73 -7.49 3.78 -8.51
CA LEU A 73 -6.84 4.80 -9.34
C LEU A 73 -6.27 4.25 -10.66
N GLY A 74 -6.36 2.93 -10.89
CA GLY A 74 -5.97 2.29 -12.15
C GLY A 74 -4.46 2.05 -12.33
N HIS A 75 -3.67 2.08 -11.26
CA HIS A 75 -2.22 1.81 -11.29
C HIS A 75 -1.95 0.34 -11.64
N ARG A 76 -1.09 0.10 -12.64
CA ARG A 76 -0.78 -1.25 -13.19
C ARG A 76 0.68 -1.42 -13.61
N GLU A 77 1.59 -0.68 -12.98
CA GLU A 77 3.01 -0.59 -13.33
C GLU A 77 3.79 -1.84 -12.88
N PHE A 78 3.44 -3.00 -13.44
CA PHE A 78 4.09 -4.26 -13.16
C PHE A 78 4.74 -4.81 -14.42
N VAL A 79 5.98 -5.28 -14.30
CA VAL A 79 6.71 -5.95 -15.37
C VAL A 79 6.97 -7.38 -14.96
N LEU A 80 6.61 -8.33 -15.82
CA LEU A 80 7.05 -9.72 -15.65
C LEU A 80 8.55 -9.79 -15.85
N THR A 81 9.27 -10.19 -14.80
CA THR A 81 10.71 -10.40 -14.87
C THR A 81 11.04 -11.36 -16.01
N ARG A 82 11.83 -10.89 -16.98
CA ARG A 82 12.32 -11.76 -18.04
C ARG A 82 13.46 -12.61 -17.50
N LEU A 83 13.31 -13.93 -17.64
CA LEU A 83 14.34 -14.90 -17.25
C LEU A 83 15.36 -15.16 -18.38
N TYR A 84 15.04 -14.74 -19.62
CA TYR A 84 15.85 -14.94 -20.80
C TYR A 84 15.89 -13.66 -21.66
N GLU A 85 16.96 -13.49 -22.43
CA GLU A 85 17.08 -12.42 -23.43
C GLU A 85 16.02 -12.57 -24.51
N SER A 86 15.41 -11.45 -24.93
CA SER A 86 14.61 -11.43 -26.16
C SER A 86 15.55 -11.24 -27.34
N ALA A 87 15.31 -12.00 -28.41
CA ALA A 87 15.97 -11.82 -29.71
C ALA A 87 15.95 -10.38 -30.20
#